data_AF-A0A176J7W9-F1
#
_entry.id   AF-A0A176J7W9-F1
#
_cell.length_a   1.000
_cell.length_b   1.000
_cell.length_c   1.000
_cell.angle_alpha   90.00
_cell.angle_beta   90.00
_cell.angle_gamma   90.00
#
_symmetry.space_group_name_H-M   'P 1'
#
loop_
_entity.id
_entity.type
_entity.pdbx_description
1 polymer ?
#
loop_
_entity_poly.entity_id
_entity_poly.type
_entity_poly.pdbx_seq_one_letter_code
_entity_poly.pdbx_strand_id
1 'polypeptide(L)'
;MNAYERFELYHFYYHLLNTVQEGLDYVLESFHKLELTEAEKVFSDIMRAFYHIDSSNVLIMDSVAEEDPLLLLEIRRFDEVIHELDHLEFMFFQPLTYETYLKDRLAPVFVLWKDGIQKRLQPYILQ
;
A
#
# COMPACT_ATOMS: atom_id res chain seq x y z
N MET A 1 -14.18 -3.49 -18.93
CA MET A 1 -12.90 -2.76 -19.08
C MET A 1 -12.17 -3.28 -20.30
N ASN A 2 -11.80 -2.41 -21.24
CA ASN A 2 -11.02 -2.78 -22.42
C ASN A 2 -9.52 -2.97 -22.08
N ALA A 3 -8.71 -3.41 -23.04
CA ALA A 3 -7.30 -3.72 -22.79
C ALA A 3 -6.47 -2.48 -22.39
N TYR A 4 -6.75 -1.32 -22.99
CA TYR A 4 -6.07 -0.07 -22.67
C TYR A 4 -6.43 0.41 -21.25
N GLU A 5 -7.70 0.38 -20.89
CA GLU A 5 -8.16 0.73 -19.54
C GLU A 5 -7.55 -0.17 -18.45
N ARG A 6 -7.38 -1.47 -18.73
CA ARG A 6 -6.70 -2.40 -17.81
C ARG A 6 -5.23 -2.08 -17.63
N PHE A 7 -4.53 -1.81 -18.74
CA PHE A 7 -3.12 -1.43 -18.68
C PHE A 7 -2.92 -0.17 -17.84
N GLU A 8 -3.73 0.87 -18.09
CA GLU A 8 -3.69 2.11 -17.31
C GLU A 8 -3.96 1.85 -15.83
N LEU A 9 -5.00 1.07 -15.50
CA LEU A 9 -5.30 0.68 -14.12
C LEU A 9 -4.09 0.03 -13.44
N TYR A 10 -3.48 -0.98 -14.06
CA TYR A 10 -2.34 -1.68 -13.48
C TYR A 10 -1.11 -0.80 -13.35
N HIS A 11 -0.86 0.07 -14.33
CA HIS A 11 0.26 0.99 -14.33
C HIS A 11 0.11 2.06 -13.24
N PHE A 12 -1.06 2.70 -13.13
CA PHE A 12 -1.33 3.66 -12.06
C PHE A 12 -1.27 3.01 -10.69
N TYR A 13 -1.85 1.82 -10.54
CA TYR A 13 -1.81 1.06 -9.31
C TYR A 13 -0.37 0.74 -8.90
N TYR A 14 0.45 0.25 -9.84
CA TYR A 14 1.87 -0.03 -9.59
C TYR A 14 2.63 1.19 -9.05
N HIS A 15 2.42 2.37 -9.65
CA HIS A 15 3.08 3.61 -9.22
C HIS A 15 2.53 4.14 -7.90
N LEU A 16 1.22 4.04 -7.67
CA LEU A 16 0.61 4.41 -6.40
C LEU A 16 1.28 3.65 -5.24
N LEU A 17 1.55 2.36 -5.40
CA LEU A 17 2.21 1.58 -4.35
C LEU A 17 3.64 2.07 -4.05
N ASN A 18 4.37 2.52 -5.06
CA ASN A 18 5.71 3.11 -4.85
C ASN A 18 5.59 4.44 -4.11
N THR A 19 4.64 5.31 -4.49
CA THR A 19 4.40 6.58 -3.81
C THR A 19 4.00 6.38 -2.35
N VAL A 20 3.20 5.36 -2.04
CA VAL A 20 2.86 5.03 -0.65
C VAL A 20 4.08 4.56 0.14
N GLN A 21 4.94 3.73 -0.45
CA GLN A 21 6.20 3.33 0.20
C GLN A 21 7.08 4.55 0.50
N GLU A 22 7.31 5.42 -0.49
CA GLU A 22 8.09 6.64 -0.32
C GLU A 22 7.51 7.56 0.77
N GLY A 23 6.18 7.65 0.84
CA GLY A 23 5.50 8.36 1.90
C GLY A 23 5.73 7.74 3.29
N LEU A 24 5.65 6.41 3.41
CA LEU A 24 5.93 5.71 4.67
C LEU A 24 7.38 5.94 5.11
N ASP A 25 8.32 5.86 4.19
CA ASP A 25 9.74 6.13 4.46
C ASP A 25 9.95 7.57 4.94
N TYR A 26 9.29 8.55 4.31
CA TYR A 26 9.30 9.95 4.75
C TYR A 26 8.74 10.12 6.18
N VAL A 27 7.61 9.48 6.49
CA VAL A 27 7.01 9.53 7.84
C VAL A 27 7.95 8.91 8.87
N LEU A 28 8.54 7.75 8.57
CA LEU A 28 9.49 7.10 9.47
C LEU A 28 10.75 7.95 9.70
N GLU A 29 11.25 8.61 8.66
CA GLU A 29 12.42 9.48 8.78
C GLU A 29 12.13 10.74 9.62
N SER A 30 10.88 11.22 9.61
CA SER A 30 10.48 12.43 10.35
C SER A 30 10.58 12.30 11.87
N PHE A 31 10.51 11.09 12.43
CA PHE A 31 10.71 10.86 13.86
C PHE A 31 12.13 11.23 14.33
N HIS A 32 13.09 11.32 13.42
CA HIS A 32 14.48 11.66 13.72
C HIS A 32 14.94 12.97 13.09
N LYS A 33 14.13 13.59 12.22
CA LYS A 33 14.47 14.78 11.45
C LYS A 33 13.43 15.88 11.61
N LEU A 34 13.77 16.89 12.40
CA LEU A 34 12.88 18.03 12.69
C LEU A 34 12.58 18.88 11.44
N GLU A 35 13.38 18.80 10.37
CA GLU A 35 13.08 19.48 9.10
C GLU A 35 11.90 18.88 8.32
N LEU A 36 11.44 17.67 8.65
CA LEU A 36 10.34 16.99 7.97
C LEU A 36 8.99 17.36 8.62
N THR A 37 8.52 18.57 8.35
CA THR A 37 7.36 19.16 9.03
C THR A 37 6.00 18.66 8.56
N GLU A 38 5.94 17.98 7.42
CA GLU A 38 4.67 17.57 6.78
C GLU A 38 4.29 16.12 7.08
N ALA A 39 4.97 15.45 8.02
CA ALA A 39 4.81 14.02 8.28
C ALA A 39 3.36 13.61 8.61
N GLU A 40 2.65 14.41 9.40
CA GLU A 40 1.24 14.15 9.73
C GLU A 40 0.34 14.20 8.49
N LYS A 41 0.58 15.18 7.60
CA LYS A 41 -0.17 15.32 6.35
C LYS A 41 0.14 14.17 5.40
N VAL A 42 1.41 13.84 5.20
CA VAL A 42 1.84 12.70 4.38
C VAL A 42 1.23 11.40 4.91
N PHE A 43 1.22 11.20 6.22
CA PHE A 43 0.58 10.04 6.83
C PHE A 43 -0.93 10.01 6.57
N SER A 44 -1.62 11.15 6.68
CA SER A 44 -3.04 11.25 6.33
C SER A 44 -3.31 10.89 4.87
N ASP A 45 -2.42 11.29 3.95
CA ASP A 45 -2.52 10.95 2.52
C ASP A 45 -2.26 9.46 2.27
N ILE A 46 -1.34 8.83 3.00
CA ILE A 46 -1.11 7.38 2.97
C ILE A 46 -2.37 6.61 3.42
N MET A 47 -2.99 7.05 4.51
CA MET A 47 -4.24 6.42 4.99
C MET A 47 -5.33 6.49 3.92
N ARG A 48 -5.49 7.64 3.24
CA ARG A 48 -6.40 7.78 2.09
C ARG A 48 -6.01 6.85 0.95
N ALA A 49 -4.72 6.74 0.66
CA ALA A 49 -4.22 5.85 -0.39
C ALA A 49 -4.52 4.37 -0.10
N PHE A 50 -4.49 3.92 1.16
CA PHE A 50 -4.89 2.55 1.50
C PHE A 50 -6.35 2.24 1.17
N TYR A 51 -7.28 3.18 1.38
CA TYR A 51 -8.66 3.01 0.93
C TYR A 51 -8.78 2.97 -0.61
N HIS A 52 -7.95 3.75 -1.31
CA HIS A 52 -7.90 3.69 -2.78
C HIS A 52 -7.29 2.38 -3.29
N ILE A 53 -6.30 1.83 -2.59
CA ILE A 53 -5.71 0.53 -2.90
C ILE A 53 -6.74 -0.58 -2.69
N ASP A 54 -7.46 -0.58 -1.57
CA ASP A 54 -8.51 -1.56 -1.28
C ASP A 54 -9.60 -1.58 -2.36
N SER A 55 -10.12 -0.40 -2.71
CA SER A 55 -11.11 -0.29 -3.79
C SER A 55 -10.54 -0.70 -5.15
N SER A 56 -9.27 -0.40 -5.44
CA SER A 56 -8.59 -0.83 -6.67
C SER A 56 -8.35 -2.33 -6.72
N ASN A 57 -8.09 -2.97 -5.57
CA ASN A 57 -7.93 -4.41 -5.46
C ASN A 57 -9.18 -5.14 -5.95
N VAL A 58 -10.37 -4.65 -5.60
CA VAL A 58 -11.64 -5.20 -6.11
C VAL A 58 -11.71 -5.12 -7.63
N LEU A 59 -11.38 -3.96 -8.20
CA LEU A 59 -11.40 -3.75 -9.66
C LEU A 59 -10.37 -4.62 -10.39
N ILE A 60 -9.18 -4.82 -9.81
CA ILE A 60 -8.13 -5.67 -10.37
C ILE A 60 -8.55 -7.15 -10.30
N MET A 61 -9.15 -7.60 -9.20
CA MET A 61 -9.68 -8.97 -9.10
C MET A 61 -10.73 -9.25 -10.17
N ASP A 62 -11.67 -8.31 -10.36
CA ASP A 62 -12.70 -8.42 -11.40
C ASP A 62 -12.13 -8.43 -12.82
N SER A 63 -10.97 -7.77 -13.04
CA SER A 63 -10.36 -7.66 -14.36
C SER A 63 -9.47 -8.83 -14.76
N VAL A 64 -8.97 -9.61 -13.80
CA VAL A 64 -8.14 -10.81 -14.07
C VAL A 64 -8.93 -12.12 -13.98
N ALA A 65 -10.10 -12.12 -13.33
CA ALA A 65 -10.95 -13.30 -13.15
C ALA A 65 -10.14 -14.54 -12.72
N GLU A 66 -10.58 -15.76 -13.03
CA GLU A 66 -9.89 -17.01 -12.67
C GLU A 66 -8.56 -17.26 -13.44
N GLU A 67 -8.12 -16.31 -14.29
CA GLU A 67 -6.98 -16.49 -15.19
C GLU A 67 -5.61 -16.40 -14.49
N ASP A 68 -5.52 -15.68 -13.36
CA ASP A 68 -4.30 -15.61 -12.54
C ASP A 68 -4.61 -15.81 -11.04
N PRO A 69 -4.70 -17.08 -10.59
CA PRO A 69 -4.93 -17.41 -9.19
C PRO A 69 -3.85 -16.90 -8.22
N LEU A 70 -2.62 -16.70 -8.72
CA LEU A 70 -1.51 -16.24 -7.89
C LEU A 70 -1.59 -14.74 -7.66
N LEU A 71 -1.96 -13.96 -8.67
CA LEU A 71 -2.25 -12.54 -8.49
C LEU A 71 -3.45 -12.33 -7.56
N LEU A 72 -4.51 -13.11 -7.71
CA LEU A 72 -5.65 -13.07 -6.77
C LEU A 72 -5.23 -13.35 -5.33
N LEU A 73 -4.32 -14.30 -5.11
CA LEU A 73 -3.79 -14.59 -3.78
C LEU A 73 -3.02 -13.39 -3.22
N GLU A 74 -2.12 -12.78 -3.99
CA GLU A 74 -1.37 -11.59 -3.53
C GLU A 74 -2.31 -10.40 -3.26
N ILE A 75 -3.36 -10.19 -4.06
CA ILE A 75 -4.34 -9.13 -3.81
C ILE A 75 -5.01 -9.31 -2.45
N ARG A 76 -5.46 -10.54 -2.12
CA ARG A 76 -6.11 -10.83 -0.84
C ARG A 76 -5.19 -10.67 0.36
N ARG A 77 -3.87 -10.79 0.19
CA ARG A 77 -2.91 -10.55 1.28
C ARG A 77 -2.85 -9.09 1.71
N PHE A 78 -3.51 -8.17 1.00
CA PHE A 78 -3.69 -6.80 1.48
C PHE A 78 -4.47 -6.75 2.81
N ASP A 79 -5.29 -7.76 3.11
CA ASP A 79 -5.96 -7.90 4.41
C ASP A 79 -4.96 -7.90 5.59
N GLU A 80 -3.72 -8.37 5.37
CA GLU A 80 -2.64 -8.29 6.36
C GLU A 80 -2.27 -6.83 6.66
N VAL A 81 -2.27 -5.95 5.65
CA VAL A 81 -2.02 -4.51 5.82
C VAL A 81 -3.18 -3.86 6.57
N ILE A 82 -4.43 -4.17 6.18
CA ILE A 82 -5.63 -3.65 6.85
C ILE A 82 -5.64 -4.05 8.33
N HIS A 83 -5.27 -5.30 8.65
CA HIS A 83 -5.17 -5.76 10.02
C HIS A 83 -4.21 -4.92 10.88
N GLU A 84 -3.08 -4.52 10.31
CA GLU A 84 -2.12 -3.65 11.01
C GLU A 84 -2.63 -2.20 11.13
N LEU A 85 -3.46 -1.72 10.20
CA LEU A 85 -4.12 -0.41 10.32
C LEU A 85 -5.15 -0.37 11.44
N ASP A 86 -5.97 -1.42 11.58
CA ASP A 86 -6.96 -1.52 12.65
C ASP A 86 -6.29 -1.39 14.03
N HIS A 87 -5.14 -2.04 14.22
CA HIS A 87 -4.37 -1.93 15.46
C HIS A 87 -3.81 -0.52 15.69
N LEU A 88 -3.40 0.16 14.62
CA LEU A 88 -2.83 1.51 14.69
C LEU A 88 -3.86 2.53 15.19
N GLU A 89 -5.14 2.38 14.82
CA GLU A 89 -6.22 3.27 15.31
C GLU A 89 -6.30 3.30 16.83
N PHE A 90 -5.98 2.19 17.50
CA PHE A 90 -5.96 2.11 18.97
C PHE A 90 -4.71 2.73 19.62
N MET A 91 -3.68 3.07 18.85
CA MET A 91 -2.37 3.53 19.35
C MET A 91 -2.14 5.05 19.25
N PHE A 92 -3.12 5.81 18.75
CA PHE A 92 -3.01 7.25 18.48
C PHE A 92 -2.58 8.11 19.69
N PHE A 93 -2.73 7.62 20.92
CA PHE A 93 -2.39 8.36 22.14
C PHE A 93 -1.01 8.03 22.74
N GLN A 94 -0.18 7.23 22.07
CA GLN A 94 1.12 6.78 22.60
C GLN A 94 2.26 6.96 21.57
N PRO A 95 2.95 8.13 21.53
CA PRO A 95 3.90 8.47 20.47
C PRO A 95 5.09 7.51 20.28
N LEU A 96 5.69 7.03 21.37
CA LEU A 96 6.78 6.03 21.30
C LEU A 96 6.28 4.67 20.78
N THR A 97 5.05 4.31 21.13
CA THR A 97 4.39 3.11 20.62
C THR A 97 4.07 3.27 19.14
N TYR A 98 3.70 4.47 18.71
CA TYR A 98 3.31 4.79 17.33
C TYR A 98 4.48 4.67 16.33
N GLU A 99 5.64 5.28 16.62
CA GLU A 99 6.83 5.15 15.78
C GLU A 99 7.25 3.68 15.64
N THR A 100 7.37 2.99 16.77
CA THR A 100 7.77 1.58 16.82
C THR A 100 6.79 0.71 16.02
N TYR A 101 5.48 0.97 16.14
CA TYR A 101 4.47 0.22 15.41
C TYR A 101 4.56 0.44 13.90
N LEU A 102 4.67 1.69 13.44
CA LEU A 102 4.82 1.98 12.01
C LEU A 102 6.05 1.29 11.44
N LYS A 103 7.18 1.38 12.17
CA LYS A 103 8.47 0.86 11.74
C LYS A 103 8.55 -0.66 11.72
N ASP A 104 8.07 -1.31 12.77
CA ASP A 104 8.29 -2.74 12.98
C ASP A 104 7.10 -3.59 12.50
N ARG A 105 5.96 -2.97 12.20
CA ARG A 105 4.72 -3.66 11.83
C ARG A 105 4.16 -3.19 10.49
N LEU A 106 3.60 -1.99 10.43
CA LEU A 106 2.82 -1.55 9.26
C LEU A 106 3.67 -1.46 7.99
N ALA A 107 4.80 -0.73 8.04
CA ALA A 107 5.63 -0.53 6.86
C ALA A 107 6.23 -1.85 6.33
N PRO A 108 6.79 -2.74 7.16
CA PRO A 108 7.26 -4.05 6.69
C PRO A 108 6.17 -4.90 6.03
N VAL A 109 4.96 -4.96 6.61
CA VAL A 109 3.84 -5.75 6.06
C VAL A 109 3.40 -5.17 4.71
N PHE A 110 3.28 -3.84 4.61
CA PHE A 110 2.97 -3.18 3.36
C PHE A 110 4.03 -3.46 2.27
N VAL A 111 5.31 -3.32 2.58
CA VAL A 111 6.40 -3.55 1.62
C VAL A 111 6.41 -5.00 1.13
N LEU A 112 6.25 -5.97 2.04
CA LEU A 112 6.20 -7.38 1.68
C LEU A 112 5.04 -7.69 0.73
N TRP A 113 3.86 -7.16 1.03
CA TRP A 113 2.68 -7.32 0.19
C TRP A 113 2.87 -6.64 -1.17
N LYS A 114 3.33 -5.38 -1.17
CA LYS A 114 3.61 -4.59 -2.37
C LYS A 114 4.56 -5.32 -3.32
N ASP A 115 5.67 -5.83 -2.81
CA ASP A 115 6.66 -6.52 -3.64
C ASP A 115 6.07 -7.81 -4.25
N GLY A 116 5.22 -8.51 -3.50
CA GLY A 116 4.45 -9.66 -3.98
C GLY A 116 3.54 -9.30 -5.15
N ILE A 117 2.66 -8.32 -4.98
CA ILE A 117 1.70 -7.92 -6.02
C ILE A 117 2.37 -7.26 -7.22
N GLN A 118 3.37 -6.39 -7.02
CA GLN A 118 4.10 -5.74 -8.11
C GLN A 118 4.83 -6.76 -8.98
N LYS A 119 5.43 -7.80 -8.39
CA LYS A 119 6.05 -8.89 -9.13
C LYS A 119 5.04 -9.66 -10.00
N ARG A 120 3.79 -9.81 -9.54
CA ARG A 120 2.72 -10.44 -10.32
C ARG A 120 2.15 -9.53 -11.40
N LEU A 121 2.11 -8.21 -11.16
CA LEU A 121 1.61 -7.24 -12.12
C LEU A 121 2.59 -6.92 -13.25
N GLN A 122 3.89 -7.11 -13.06
CA GLN A 122 4.93 -6.82 -14.07
C GLN A 122 4.62 -7.30 -15.51
N PRO A 123 4.16 -8.54 -15.74
CA PRO A 123 3.85 -9.03 -17.10
C PRO A 123 2.72 -8.27 -17.80
N TYR A 124 1.88 -7.55 -17.07
CA TYR A 124 0.74 -6.81 -17.60
C TYR A 124 1.06 -5.34 -17.88
N ILE A 125 2.18 -4.81 -17.37
CA ILE A 125 2.60 -3.41 -17.51
C ILE A 125 3.87 -3.22 -18.35
N LEU A 126 4.63 -4.29 -18.64
CA LEU A 126 5.85 -4.26 -19.45
C LEU A 126 5.65 -4.69 -20.91
N GLN A 127 4.41 -4.68 -21.41
CA GLN A 127 4.08 -5.11 -22.78
C GLN A 127 4.35 -4.03 -23.82
#